data_AF-A0A968AC08-F1
#
_entry.id   AF-A0A968AC08-F1
#
_cell.length_a   1.000
_cell.length_b   1.000
_cell.length_c   1.000
_cell.angle_alpha   90.00
_cell.angle_beta   90.00
_cell.angle_gamma   90.00
#
_symmetry.space_group_name_H-M   'P 1'
#
loop_
_entity.id
_entity.type
_entity.pdbx_description
1 polymer ?
#
loop_
_entity_poly.entity_id
_entity_poly.type
_entity_poly.pdbx_seq_one_letter_code
_entity_poly.pdbx_strand_id
1 'polypeptide(L)'
;NGGPTCNSCHHVKNDNIIAGGALAKDLTKAYSRLNEAGIKSVLKSPPFPAMQQAYQNKPLTQQEVFNLTAFLQQADKISASQTDRDYGNTLLFSGMGGTLLVFGLFTGLWFRSKRRSVNQSIYRRQIKSK
;
A
#
# COMPACT_ATOMS: atom_id res chain seq x y z
N ASN A 1 12.42 -20.65 -2.98
CA ASN A 1 11.97 -21.70 -2.07
C ASN A 1 10.55 -21.51 -1.52
N GLY A 2 9.73 -20.56 -2.02
CA GLY A 2 8.33 -20.44 -1.58
C GLY A 2 8.13 -20.04 -0.12
N GLY A 3 9.12 -19.35 0.47
CA GLY A 3 8.97 -18.67 1.75
C GLY A 3 8.19 -17.35 1.61
N PRO A 4 7.91 -16.66 2.72
CA PRO A 4 7.24 -15.37 2.69
C PRO A 4 8.07 -14.33 1.93
N THR A 5 7.39 -13.35 1.34
CA THR A 5 8.05 -12.25 0.64
C THR A 5 8.64 -11.26 1.66
N CYS A 6 9.86 -10.78 1.43
CA CYS A 6 10.53 -9.86 2.36
C CYS A 6 9.74 -8.55 2.55
N ASN A 7 9.07 -8.08 1.49
CA ASN A 7 8.28 -6.86 1.50
C ASN A 7 6.97 -6.97 2.31
N SER A 8 6.60 -8.16 2.79
CA SER A 8 5.44 -8.32 3.69
C SER A 8 5.69 -7.70 5.07
N CYS A 9 6.94 -7.78 5.55
CA CYS A 9 7.35 -7.21 6.84
C CYS A 9 8.19 -5.94 6.68
N HIS A 10 8.99 -5.86 5.61
CA HIS A 10 9.95 -4.80 5.38
C HIS A 10 9.53 -3.85 4.28
N HIS A 11 10.04 -2.62 4.34
CA HIS A 11 10.02 -1.67 3.24
C HIS A 11 11.40 -1.58 2.57
N VAL A 12 11.40 -1.37 1.25
CA VAL A 12 12.59 -1.01 0.46
C VAL A 12 12.14 0.06 -0.53
N LYS A 13 12.77 1.23 -0.48
CA LYS A 13 12.53 2.30 -1.42
C LYS A 13 13.07 1.92 -2.81
N ASN A 14 12.17 1.51 -3.69
CA ASN A 14 12.46 1.13 -5.07
C ASN A 14 11.19 1.29 -5.91
N ASP A 15 11.28 1.93 -7.07
CA ASP A 15 10.13 2.23 -7.93
C ASP A 15 9.46 0.96 -8.48
N ASN A 16 10.18 -0.17 -8.50
CA ASN A 16 9.67 -1.47 -8.95
C ASN A 16 8.96 -2.26 -7.86
N ILE A 17 8.96 -1.78 -6.61
CA ILE A 17 8.29 -2.45 -5.50
C ILE A 17 7.01 -1.69 -5.15
N ILE A 18 5.88 -2.38 -5.29
CA ILE A 18 4.57 -1.86 -4.93
C ILE A 18 4.34 -2.13 -3.45
N ALA A 19 4.53 -1.08 -2.65
CA ALA A 19 4.35 -1.08 -1.20
C ALA A 19 5.26 -2.05 -0.43
N GLY A 20 5.39 -1.80 0.87
CA GLY A 20 6.17 -2.63 1.79
C GLY A 20 5.58 -2.60 3.18
N GLY A 21 5.99 -3.57 4.01
CA GLY A 21 5.56 -3.68 5.39
C GLY A 21 6.24 -2.65 6.29
N ALA A 22 5.53 -2.24 7.34
CA ALA A 22 6.02 -1.37 8.41
C ALA A 22 6.30 -2.14 9.72
N LEU A 23 6.19 -3.47 9.71
CA LEU A 23 6.36 -4.32 10.89
C LEU A 23 7.83 -4.51 11.29
N ALA A 24 8.75 -4.40 10.32
CA ALA A 24 10.17 -4.60 10.53
C ALA A 24 10.99 -3.41 10.01
N LYS A 25 12.31 -3.44 10.24
CA LYS A 25 13.22 -2.36 9.83
C LYS A 25 13.19 -2.13 8.32
N ASP A 26 13.18 -0.87 7.91
CA ASP A 26 13.43 -0.48 6.52
C ASP A 26 14.77 -1.05 6.02
N LEU A 27 14.75 -1.68 4.85
CA LEU A 27 15.90 -2.33 4.23
C LEU A 27 16.56 -1.47 3.13
N THR A 28 16.05 -0.27 2.85
CA THR A 28 16.55 0.63 1.80
C THR A 28 18.06 0.87 1.93
N LYS A 29 18.54 1.11 3.15
CA LYS A 29 19.96 1.34 3.45
C LYS A 29 20.64 0.16 4.14
N ALA A 30 20.12 -1.05 3.95
CA ALA A 30 20.65 -2.23 4.63
C ALA A 30 22.09 -2.54 4.22
N TYR A 31 22.44 -2.33 2.94
CA TYR A 31 23.77 -2.65 2.42
C TYR A 31 24.84 -1.72 2.99
N SER A 32 24.59 -0.42 3.06
CA SER A 32 25.50 0.52 3.72
C SER A 32 25.68 0.24 5.21
N ARG A 33 24.65 -0.28 5.90
CA ARG A 33 24.73 -0.60 7.34
C ARG A 33 25.46 -1.90 7.65
N LEU A 34 25.26 -2.93 6.84
CA LEU A 34 25.68 -4.30 7.17
C LEU A 34 26.73 -4.87 6.22
N ASN A 35 26.98 -4.25 5.07
CA ASN A 35 27.76 -4.81 3.96
C ASN A 35 27.27 -6.19 3.48
N GLU A 36 27.97 -6.77 2.49
CA GLU A 36 27.60 -8.05 1.90
C GLU A 36 27.63 -9.20 2.91
N ALA A 37 28.68 -9.26 3.74
CA ALA A 37 28.86 -10.33 4.71
C ALA A 37 27.80 -10.26 5.82
N GLY A 38 27.47 -9.07 6.31
CA GLY A 38 26.43 -8.89 7.31
C GLY A 38 25.04 -9.26 6.79
N ILE A 39 24.68 -8.86 5.57
CA ILE A 39 23.41 -9.27 4.95
C ILE A 39 23.35 -10.79 4.80
N LYS A 40 24.39 -11.42 4.25
CA LYS A 40 24.45 -12.87 4.09
C LYS A 40 24.33 -13.61 5.42
N SER A 41 24.92 -13.08 6.49
CA SER A 41 24.81 -13.63 7.84
C SER A 41 23.37 -13.59 8.34
N VAL A 42 22.70 -12.44 8.26
CA VAL A 42 21.29 -12.28 8.69
C VAL A 42 20.35 -13.15 7.87
N LEU A 43 20.56 -13.29 6.56
CA LEU A 43 19.70 -14.13 5.71
C LEU A 43 19.86 -15.63 5.99
N LYS A 44 21.07 -16.08 6.37
CA LYS A 44 21.34 -17.49 6.69
C LYS A 44 20.94 -17.85 8.12
N SER A 45 21.19 -16.96 9.06
CA SER A 45 20.93 -17.15 10.49
C SER A 45 20.33 -15.87 11.08
N PRO A 46 19.03 -15.59 10.83
CA PRO A 46 18.40 -14.37 11.29
C PRO A 46 18.34 -14.33 12.82
N PRO A 47 18.87 -13.29 13.49
CA PRO A 47 18.82 -13.15 14.95
C PRO A 47 17.46 -12.65 15.45
N PHE A 48 16.41 -12.72 14.61
CA PHE A 48 15.09 -12.17 14.87
C PHE A 48 14.07 -13.32 14.90
N PRO A 49 13.45 -13.63 16.06
CA PRO A 49 12.58 -14.80 16.22
C PRO A 49 11.44 -14.86 15.19
N ALA A 50 10.82 -13.71 14.89
CA ALA A 50 9.75 -13.65 13.88
C ALA A 50 10.23 -14.05 12.48
N MET A 51 11.40 -13.58 12.06
CA MET A 51 11.98 -13.93 10.76
C MET A 51 12.47 -15.37 10.72
N GLN A 52 13.08 -15.84 11.81
CA GLN A 52 13.51 -17.23 11.95
C GLN A 52 12.33 -18.19 11.82
N GLN A 53 11.23 -17.90 12.51
CA GLN A 53 10.01 -18.70 12.43
C GLN A 53 9.38 -18.66 11.04
N ALA A 54 9.38 -17.49 10.39
CA ALA A 54 8.81 -17.30 9.07
C ALA A 54 9.52 -18.14 7.98
N TYR A 55 10.82 -18.38 8.10
CA TYR A 55 11.61 -19.16 7.14
C TYR A 55 11.97 -20.58 7.62
N GLN A 56 11.51 -21.01 8.80
CA GLN A 56 11.88 -22.31 9.42
C GLN A 56 11.72 -23.49 8.46
N ASN A 57 10.58 -23.57 7.77
CA ASN A 57 10.25 -24.69 6.86
C ASN A 57 10.67 -24.43 5.41
N LYS A 58 11.02 -23.18 5.08
CA LYS A 58 11.32 -22.72 3.71
C LYS A 58 12.57 -21.85 3.73
N PRO A 59 13.74 -22.40 4.11
CA PRO A 59 14.97 -21.61 4.22
C PRO A 59 15.37 -21.02 2.87
N LEU A 60 16.03 -19.86 2.89
CA LEU A 60 16.52 -19.24 1.67
C LEU A 60 17.61 -20.10 1.02
N THR A 61 17.50 -20.30 -0.28
CA THR A 61 18.55 -20.96 -1.07
C THR A 61 19.76 -20.05 -1.25
N GLN A 62 20.91 -20.61 -1.59
CA GLN A 62 22.12 -19.81 -1.86
C GLN A 62 21.88 -18.79 -2.99
N GLN A 63 21.13 -19.17 -4.02
CA GLN A 63 20.77 -18.27 -5.12
C GLN A 63 19.86 -17.13 -4.65
N GLU A 64 18.87 -17.41 -3.81
CA GLU A 64 18.01 -16.36 -3.23
C GLU A 64 18.81 -15.39 -2.37
N VAL A 65 19.71 -15.91 -1.52
CA VAL A 65 20.59 -15.07 -0.70
C VAL A 65 21.45 -14.16 -1.58
N PHE A 66 22.04 -14.69 -2.65
CA PHE A 66 22.82 -13.90 -3.61
C PHE A 66 21.97 -12.82 -4.28
N ASN A 67 20.82 -13.18 -4.85
CA ASN A 67 19.93 -12.26 -5.54
C ASN A 67 19.41 -11.16 -4.61
N LEU A 68 19.00 -11.51 -3.38
CA LEU A 68 18.53 -10.54 -2.38
C LEU A 68 19.65 -9.60 -1.96
N THR A 69 20.87 -10.10 -1.77
CA THR A 69 22.02 -9.25 -1.40
C THR A 69 22.36 -8.26 -2.52
N ALA A 70 22.39 -8.73 -3.76
CA ALA A 70 22.62 -7.88 -4.93
C ALA A 70 21.51 -6.84 -5.12
N PHE A 71 20.25 -7.25 -4.92
CA PHE A 71 19.10 -6.34 -4.95
C PHE A 71 19.21 -5.25 -3.88
N LEU A 72 19.51 -5.61 -2.62
CA LEU A 72 19.67 -4.64 -1.54
C LEU A 72 20.84 -3.68 -1.78
N GLN A 73 21.93 -4.17 -2.38
CA GLN A 73 23.04 -3.32 -2.80
C GLN A 73 22.58 -2.29 -3.85
N GLN A 74 21.85 -2.74 -4.86
CA GLN A 74 21.37 -1.87 -5.92
C GLN A 74 20.35 -0.86 -5.39
N ALA A 75 19.38 -1.32 -4.58
CA ALA A 75 18.37 -0.48 -3.96
C ALA A 75 19.02 0.62 -3.11
N ASP A 76 20.06 0.30 -2.35
CA ASP A 76 20.83 1.28 -1.58
C ASP A 76 21.47 2.35 -2.48
N LYS A 77 22.16 1.92 -3.55
CA LYS A 77 22.81 2.82 -4.52
C LYS A 77 21.85 3.79 -5.17
N ILE A 78 20.67 3.31 -5.57
CA ILE A 78 19.69 4.14 -6.30
C ILE A 78 18.69 4.85 -5.38
N SER A 79 18.68 4.58 -4.07
CA SER A 79 17.61 5.06 -3.18
C SER A 79 17.41 6.58 -3.19
N ALA A 80 18.45 7.34 -3.52
CA ALA A 80 18.41 8.79 -3.61
C ALA A 80 17.64 9.30 -4.84
N SER A 81 17.68 8.57 -5.96
CA SER A 81 16.98 8.93 -7.21
C SER A 81 15.58 8.31 -7.31
N GLN A 82 15.26 7.35 -6.44
CA GLN A 82 13.94 6.71 -6.41
C GLN A 82 12.92 7.60 -5.69
N THR A 83 11.65 7.48 -6.10
CA THR A 83 10.55 8.21 -5.45
C THR A 83 9.91 7.31 -4.40
N ASP A 84 9.77 7.81 -3.18
CA ASP A 84 8.97 7.10 -2.19
C ASP A 84 7.49 7.36 -2.50
N ARG A 85 6.79 6.34 -3.01
CA ARG A 85 5.35 6.44 -3.21
C ARG A 85 4.68 6.23 -1.85
N ASP A 86 4.19 7.32 -1.27
CA ASP A 86 3.33 7.27 -0.09
C ASP A 86 1.94 6.71 -0.48
N TYR A 87 1.87 5.38 -0.52
CA TYR A 87 0.65 4.64 -0.80
C TYR A 87 -0.43 4.93 0.25
N GLY A 88 -0.05 5.28 1.50
CA GLY A 88 -0.98 5.65 2.56
C GLY A 88 -1.76 6.89 2.18
N ASN A 89 -1.07 8.01 1.96
CA ASN A 89 -1.71 9.25 1.58
C ASN A 89 -2.43 9.16 0.22
N THR A 90 -1.81 8.50 -0.76
CA THR A 90 -2.44 8.33 -2.09
C THR A 90 -3.77 7.59 -1.98
N LEU A 91 -3.83 6.50 -1.20
CA LEU A 91 -5.05 5.73 -1.00
C LEU A 91 -6.09 6.49 -0.18
N LEU A 92 -5.68 7.23 0.84
CA LEU A 92 -6.57 8.08 1.63
C LEU A 92 -7.21 9.19 0.78
N PHE A 93 -6.42 9.93 0.00
CA PHE A 93 -6.93 11.02 -0.82
C PHE A 93 -7.76 10.54 -2.01
N SER A 94 -7.33 9.46 -2.68
CA SER A 94 -8.12 8.87 -3.76
C SER A 94 -9.43 8.27 -3.25
N GLY A 95 -9.41 7.59 -2.11
CA GLY A 95 -10.61 7.05 -1.46
C GLY A 95 -11.58 8.15 -1.02
N MET A 96 -11.06 9.22 -0.42
CA MET A 96 -11.87 10.39 -0.03
C MET A 96 -12.47 11.08 -1.26
N GLY A 97 -11.68 11.30 -2.31
CA GLY A 97 -12.15 11.87 -3.57
C GLY A 97 -13.24 11.03 -4.24
N GLY A 98 -13.06 9.71 -4.31
CA GLY A 98 -14.06 8.79 -4.84
C GLY A 98 -15.35 8.79 -4.04
N THR A 99 -15.25 8.83 -2.71
CA THR A 99 -16.40 8.90 -1.81
C THR A 99 -17.19 10.19 -2.03
N LEU A 100 -16.51 11.35 -2.03
CA LEU A 100 -17.16 12.64 -2.26
C LEU A 100 -17.82 12.73 -3.63
N LEU A 101 -17.21 12.16 -4.68
CA LEU A 101 -17.78 12.09 -6.02
C LEU A 101 -19.11 11.31 -6.00
N VAL A 102 -19.12 10.13 -5.39
CA VAL A 102 -20.33 9.30 -5.30
C VAL A 102 -21.43 10.04 -4.53
N PHE A 103 -21.13 10.59 -3.35
CA PHE A 103 -22.12 11.35 -2.58
C PHE A 103 -22.62 12.60 -3.33
N GLY A 104 -21.75 13.30 -4.07
CA GLY A 104 -22.12 14.44 -4.91
C GLY A 104 -23.08 14.05 -6.05
N LEU A 105 -22.82 12.93 -6.72
CA LEU A 105 -23.73 12.41 -7.75
C LEU A 105 -25.08 11.98 -7.16
N PHE A 106 -25.07 11.24 -6.04
CA PHE A 106 -26.30 10.80 -5.38
C PHE A 106 -27.16 11.98 -4.94
N THR A 107 -26.57 12.97 -4.27
CA THR A 107 -27.31 14.17 -3.85
C THR A 107 -27.82 14.95 -5.05
N GLY A 108 -27.00 15.19 -6.08
CA GLY A 108 -27.41 15.90 -7.30
C GLY A 108 -28.58 15.22 -8.03
N LEU A 109 -28.53 13.91 -8.20
CA LEU A 109 -29.62 13.12 -8.81
C LEU A 109 -30.88 13.14 -7.94
N TRP A 110 -30.73 12.99 -6.63
CA TRP A 110 -31.83 13.05 -5.67
C TRP A 110 -32.53 14.42 -5.67
N PHE A 111 -31.77 15.52 -5.66
CA PHE A 111 -32.32 16.88 -5.71
C PHE A 111 -33.12 17.16 -6.98
N ARG A 112 -32.79 16.51 -8.12
CA ARG A 112 -33.63 16.56 -9.32
C ARG A 112 -34.95 15.80 -9.15
N SER A 113 -34.95 14.68 -8.44
CA SER A 113 -36.13 13.82 -8.28
C SER A 113 -37.17 14.41 -7.30
N LYS A 114 -36.73 15.03 -6.20
CA LYS A 114 -37.64 15.56 -5.16
C LYS A 114 -38.12 17.01 -5.36
N ARG A 115 -38.15 17.52 -6.60
CA ARG A 115 -38.59 18.91 -6.87
C ARG A 115 -40.09 19.15 -6.64
N ARG A 116 -40.90 18.10 -6.42
CA ARG A 116 -42.34 18.23 -6.22
C ARG A 116 -42.77 17.46 -4.98
N SER A 117 -43.70 18.03 -4.21
CA SER A 117 -44.33 17.31 -3.11
C SER A 117 -45.25 16.22 -3.67
N VAL A 118 -45.42 15.13 -2.93
CA VAL A 118 -46.31 14.02 -3.34
C VAL A 118 -47.73 14.53 -3.61
N ASN A 119 -48.18 15.54 -2.85
CA ASN A 119 -49.51 16.14 -2.96
C ASN A 119 -49.60 17.32 -3.93
N GLN A 120 -48.58 17.57 -4.76
CA GLN A 120 -48.57 18.73 -5.66
C GLN A 120 -49.71 18.71 -6.69
N SER A 121 -50.21 17.52 -7.05
CA SER A 121 -51.38 17.36 -7.90
C SER A 121 -52.70 17.72 -7.18
N ILE A 122 -52.78 17.57 -5.85
CA ILE A 122 -53.93 17.95 -5.03
C ILE A 122 -53.92 19.46 -4.81
N TYR A 123 -52.76 20.03 -4.41
CA TYR A 123 -52.60 21.48 -4.24
C TYR A 123 -53.00 22.24 -5.51
N ARG A 124 -52.52 21.82 -6.70
CA ARG A 124 -52.86 22.44 -7.98
C ARG A 124 -54.36 22.42 -8.32
N ARG A 125 -55.12 21.44 -7.81
CA ARG A 125 -56.59 21.38 -8.01
C ARG A 125 -57.30 22.40 -7.13
N GLN A 126 -56.85 22.59 -5.89
CA GLN A 126 -57.45 23.53 -4.93
C GLN A 126 -57.31 24.99 -5.38
N ILE A 127 -56.15 25.40 -5.90
CA ILE A 127 -55.94 26.77 -6.43
C ILE A 127 -56.66 27.05 -7.75
N LYS A 128 -57.08 26.03 -8.51
CA LYS A 128 -57.83 26.19 -9.78
C LYS A 128 -59.34 26.30 -9.59
N SER A 129 -59.84 25.94 -8.40
CA SER A 129 -61.26 25.88 -8.05
C SER A 129 -61.79 27.18 -7.41
N LYS A 130 -60.96 28.22 -7.34
CA LYS A 130 -61.29 29.54 -6.80
C LYS A 130 -61.28 30.54 -7.94
#